data_AF-A0AAC9IZY8-F1
#
_entry.id   AF-A0AAC9IZY8-F1
#
_cell.length_a   1.000
_cell.length_b   1.000
_cell.length_c   1.000
_cell.angle_alpha   90.00
_cell.angle_beta   90.00
_cell.angle_gamma   90.00
#
_symmetry.space_group_name_H-M   'P 1'
#
loop_
_entity.id
_entity.type
_entity.pdbx_description
1 polymer ?
#
loop_
_entity_poly.entity_id
_entity_poly.type
_entity_poly.pdbx_seq_one_letter_code
_entity_poly.pdbx_strand_id
1 'polypeptide(L)' 'MTAEELEALKERFKEIKQSPVRGSRLLALKKDLEECYNIPEHYSVAFINNNLEVMSLYRDVCYAVDSGRVR' A
#
# COMPACT_ATOMS: atom_id res chain seq x y z
N MET A 1 12.20 -2.20 -10.85
CA MET A 1 11.26 -1.13 -10.47
C MET A 1 12.02 0.15 -10.17
N THR A 2 11.47 1.29 -10.58
CA THR A 2 12.09 2.62 -10.47
C THR A 2 11.39 3.48 -9.41
N ALA A 3 11.99 4.62 -9.06
CA ALA A 3 11.39 5.58 -8.13
C ALA A 3 10.06 6.17 -8.65
N GLU A 4 9.87 6.23 -9.97
CA GLU A 4 8.67 6.77 -10.62
C GLU A 4 7.42 5.92 -10.35
N GLU A 5 7.57 4.59 -10.34
CA GLU A 5 6.46 3.68 -10.03
C GLU A 5 6.00 3.82 -8.57
N LEU A 6 6.95 4.07 -7.66
CA LEU A 6 6.66 4.31 -6.25
C LEU A 6 5.90 5.62 -6.05
N GLU A 7 6.32 6.70 -6.73
CA GLU A 7 5.63 7.99 -6.67
C GLU A 7 4.20 7.89 -7.21
N ALA A 8 3.99 7.18 -8.32
CA ALA A 8 2.64 6.93 -8.85
C ALA A 8 1.74 6.19 -7.83
N LEU A 9 2.28 5.21 -7.09
CA LEU A 9 1.54 4.51 -6.04
C LEU A 9 1.25 5.41 -4.83
N LYS A 10 2.18 6.30 -4.46
CA LYS A 10 1.97 7.32 -3.40
C LYS A 10 0.84 8.29 -3.80
N GLU A 11 0.80 8.73 -5.05
CA GLU A 11 -0.27 9.60 -5.57
C GLU A 11 -1.62 8.89 -5.56
N ARG A 12 -1.69 7.66 -6.10
CA ARG A 12 -2.90 6.83 -6.04
C ARG A 12 -3.42 6.67 -4.60
N PHE A 13 -2.53 6.46 -3.63
CA PHE A 13 -2.91 6.36 -2.23
C PHE A 13 -3.55 7.64 -1.69
N LYS A 14 -2.98 8.81 -2.01
CA LYS A 14 -3.52 10.12 -1.60
C LYS A 14 -4.92 10.34 -2.18
N GLU A 15 -5.12 10.04 -3.47
CA GLU A 15 -6.42 10.16 -4.13
C GLU A 15 -7.47 9.24 -3.49
N ILE A 16 -7.10 7.98 -3.23
CA ILE A 16 -8.01 7.00 -2.62
C ILE A 16 -8.44 7.44 -1.22
N LYS A 17 -7.54 8.01 -0.41
CA LYS A 17 -7.88 8.52 0.94
C LYS A 17 -8.94 9.61 0.93
N GLN A 18 -8.99 10.44 -0.12
CA GLN A 18 -9.97 11.51 -0.29
C GLN A 18 -11.30 10.99 -0.86
N SER A 19 -11.34 9.75 -1.37
CA SER A 19 -12.53 9.16 -1.97
C SER A 19 -13.54 8.67 -0.93
N PRO A 20 -14.85 8.89 -1.16
CA PRO A 20 -15.90 8.31 -0.32
C PRO A 20 -16.01 6.78 -0.46
N VAL A 21 -15.50 6.19 -1.55
CA VAL A 21 -15.52 4.72 -1.81
C VAL A 21 -14.11 4.13 -1.62
N ARG A 22 -13.45 4.49 -0.52
CA ARG A 22 -12.04 4.16 -0.28
C ARG A 22 -11.77 2.68 0.02
N GLY A 23 -12.72 1.95 0.62
CA GLY A 23 -12.47 0.59 1.13
C GLY A 23 -11.97 -0.40 0.06
N SER A 24 -12.73 -0.58 -1.03
CA SER A 24 -12.35 -1.50 -2.11
C SER A 24 -11.10 -1.04 -2.88
N ARG A 25 -10.93 0.27 -3.03
CA ARG A 25 -9.77 0.86 -3.72
C ARG A 25 -8.47 0.70 -2.92
N LEU A 26 -8.54 0.82 -1.58
CA LEU A 26 -7.40 0.56 -0.70
C LEU A 26 -6.98 -0.90 -0.74
N LEU A 27 -7.93 -1.84 -0.78
CA LEU A 27 -7.64 -3.27 -0.94
C LEU A 27 -6.96 -3.58 -2.27
N ALA A 28 -7.43 -2.97 -3.36
CA ALA A 28 -6.78 -3.11 -4.67
C ALA A 28 -5.35 -2.55 -4.65
N LEU A 29 -5.15 -1.35 -4.09
CA LEU A 29 -3.83 -0.74 -3.96
C LEU A 29 -2.87 -1.58 -3.10
N LYS A 30 -3.38 -2.21 -2.03
CA LYS A 30 -2.60 -3.13 -1.20
C LYS A 30 -2.09 -4.31 -2.02
N LYS A 31 -2.96 -4.93 -2.81
CA LYS A 31 -2.62 -6.06 -3.69
C LYS A 31 -1.63 -5.66 -4.78
N ASP A 32 -1.81 -4.48 -5.39
CA ASP A 32 -0.86 -3.94 -6.36
C ASP A 32 0.54 -3.79 -5.76
N LEU A 33 0.65 -3.26 -4.53
CA LEU A 33 1.93 -3.15 -3.81
C LEU A 33 2.56 -4.52 -3.51
N GLU A 34 1.74 -5.50 -3.15
CA GLU A 34 2.19 -6.88 -2.89
C GLU A 34 2.77 -7.53 -4.13
N GLU A 35 2.07 -7.42 -5.25
CA GLU A 35 2.49 -8.01 -6.52
C GLU A 35 3.69 -7.27 -7.12
N CYS A 36 3.68 -5.93 -7.12
CA CYS A 36 4.77 -5.14 -7.70
C CYS A 36 6.09 -5.37 -6.95
N TYR A 37 6.07 -5.35 -5.61
CA TYR A 37 7.28 -5.41 -4.81
C TYR A 37 7.54 -6.79 -4.19
N ASN A 38 6.82 -7.82 -4.62
CA ASN A 38 6.89 -9.17 -4.06
C ASN A 38 6.84 -9.14 -2.52
N ILE A 39 5.95 -8.32 -1.95
CA ILE A 39 5.80 -8.20 -0.50
C ILE A 39 5.00 -9.43 -0.05
N PRO A 40 5.61 -10.36 0.71
CA PRO A 40 4.86 -11.49 1.25
C PRO A 40 3.80 -11.00 2.24
N GLU A 41 2.69 -11.73 2.30
CA GLU A 41 1.56 -11.47 3.21
C GLU A 41 2.01 -11.35 4.69
N HIS A 42 3.12 -12.00 5.04
CA HIS A 42 3.79 -11.86 6.33
C HIS A 42 4.76 -10.67 6.35
N TYR A 43 4.27 -9.58 6.94
CA TYR A 43 4.88 -8.27 7.10
C TYR A 43 6.36 -8.24 7.55
N SER A 44 6.81 -9.24 8.33
CA SER A 44 8.17 -9.32 8.88
C SER A 44 9.24 -9.67 7.83
N VAL A 45 8.90 -10.45 6.81
CA VAL A 45 9.85 -10.86 5.76
C VAL A 45 10.02 -9.77 4.70
N ALA A 46 8.97 -8.99 4.47
CA ALA A 46 8.97 -7.89 3.52
C ALA A 46 9.98 -6.78 3.89
N PHE A 47 10.20 -6.52 5.18
CA PHE A 47 11.12 -5.47 5.64
C PHE A 47 12.59 -5.75 5.33
N ILE A 48 12.97 -7.02 5.15
CA ILE A 48 14.35 -7.45 4.92
C ILE A 48 14.70 -7.33 3.43
N ASN A 49 13.72 -7.58 2.55
CA ASN A 49 13.95 -7.72 1.10
C ASN A 49 13.49 -6.51 0.28
N ASN A 50 12.78 -5.54 0.88
CA ASN A 50 12.23 -4.39 0.18
C ASN A 50 12.75 -3.04 0.68
N ASN A 51 12.66 -2.04 -0.20
CA ASN A 51 13.03 -0.66 0.08
C ASN A 51 12.18 -0.08 1.22
N LEU A 52 12.81 0.67 2.14
CA LEU A 52 12.15 1.31 3.28
C LEU A 52 10.96 2.19 2.89
N GLU A 53 11.05 2.92 1.78
CA GLU A 53 9.94 3.78 1.34
C GLU A 53 8.72 2.98 0.88
N VAL A 54 8.95 1.86 0.19
CA VAL A 54 7.90 0.92 -0.23
C VAL A 54 7.21 0.36 1.00
N MET A 55 8.01 -0.08 1.98
CA MET A 55 7.50 -0.64 3.23
C MET A 55 6.72 0.38 4.06
N SER A 56 7.14 1.66 4.05
CA SER A 56 6.39 2.74 4.68
C SER A 56 5.03 2.96 4.01
N LEU A 57 4.99 3.03 2.68
CA LEU A 57 3.75 3.20 1.96
C LEU A 57 2.81 2.01 2.19
N TYR A 58 3.33 0.79 2.11
CA TYR A 58 2.56 -0.43 2.35
C TYR A 58 1.98 -0.47 3.78
N ARG A 59 2.75 -0.02 4.78
CA ARG A 59 2.26 0.15 6.16
C ARG A 59 1.06 1.09 6.22
N ASP A 60 1.17 2.25 5.60
CA ASP A 60 0.12 3.27 5.63
C ASP A 60 -1.15 2.80 4.93
N VAL A 61 -1.00 2.06 3.82
CA VAL A 61 -2.12 1.43 3.11
C VAL A 61 -2.81 0.39 4.01
N CYS A 62 -2.05 -0.50 4.65
CA CYS A 62 -2.61 -1.50 5.57
C CYS A 62 -3.39 -0.84 6.72
N TYR A 63 -2.82 0.19 7.38
CA TYR A 63 -3.53 0.94 8.40
C TYR A 63 -4.80 1.62 7.88
N ALA A 64 -4.78 2.16 6.67
CA ALA A 64 -5.95 2.78 6.06
C ALA A 64 -7.05 1.74 5.75
N VAL A 65 -6.67 0.52 5.34
CA VAL A 65 -7.61 -0.61 5.15
C VAL A 65 -8.24 -1.00 6.49
N ASP A 66 -7.43 -1.20 7.53
CA ASP A 66 -7.90 -1.68 8.83
C ASP A 66 -8.76 -0.64 9.54
N SER A 67 -8.36 0.65 9.52
CA SER A 67 -9.17 1.75 10.06
C SER A 67 -10.50 1.94 9.31
N GLY A 68 -10.58 1.52 8.04
CA GLY A 68 -11.81 1.47 7.27
C GLY A 68 -12.77 0.34 7.65
N ARG A 69 -12.28 -0.72 8.32
CA ARG A 69 -13.08 -1.88 8.75
C ARG A 69 -13.70 -1.73 10.15
N VAL A 70 -13.29 -0.75 10.96
CA VAL A 70 -13.79 -0.52 12.33
C VAL A 70 -15.01 0.42 12.36
N ARG A 71 -15.95 0.29 11.42
CA ARG A 71 -17.22 1.03 11.44
C ARG A 71 -18.41 0.11 11.21
#